data_AF-A0A2S5M9Q7-F1
#
_entry.id   AF-A0A2S5M9Q7-F1
#
_cell.length_a   1.000
_cell.length_b   1.000
_cell.length_c   1.000
_cell.angle_alpha   90.00
_cell.angle_beta   90.00
_cell.angle_gamma   90.00
#
_symmetry.space_group_name_H-M   'P 1'
#
loop_
_entity.id
_entity.type
_entity.pdbx_description
1 polymer ?
#
loop_
_entity_poly.entity_id
_entity_poly.type
_entity_poly.pdbx_seq_one_letter_code
_entity_poly.pdbx_strand_id
1 'polypeptide(L)'
;MCVGVFAAGETAVPASCAKADFESVVESAAGALRDLNGRNKPAFQEKLRTLKTKRGWTHDQFLKEAAPYVRDEKIAVYDQTTDELLSAISKLGQEGATAATPDCALLLELRARMTILVNTQTEKWTYMFEKIETELWK
;
A
#
# COMPACT_ATOMS: atom_id res chain seq x y z
N MET A 1 -43.79 -7.04 -33.21
CA MET A 1 -42.71 -7.87 -33.77
C MET A 1 -41.88 -6.91 -34.64
N CYS A 2 -40.59 -6.63 -34.43
CA CYS A 2 -39.48 -7.44 -33.93
C CYS A 2 -38.68 -6.73 -32.82
N VAL A 3 -38.12 -7.57 -31.94
CA VAL A 3 -37.18 -7.25 -30.87
C VAL A 3 -35.78 -7.15 -31.48
N GLY A 4 -35.05 -6.07 -31.19
CA GLY A 4 -33.63 -5.90 -31.54
C GLY A 4 -32.79 -5.96 -30.27
N VAL A 5 -32.01 -7.02 -30.14
CA VAL A 5 -31.20 -7.43 -28.99
C VAL A 5 -30.06 -6.45 -28.70
N PHE A 6 -29.83 -6.15 -27.42
CA PHE A 6 -28.63 -5.49 -26.91
C PHE A 6 -27.43 -6.44 -27.01
N ALA A 7 -26.40 -6.05 -27.76
CA ALA A 7 -25.09 -6.68 -27.66
C ALA A 7 -24.33 -6.04 -26.48
N ALA A 8 -24.27 -6.76 -25.37
CA ALA A 8 -23.29 -6.50 -24.32
C ALA A 8 -21.91 -6.86 -24.89
N GLY A 9 -21.02 -5.86 -25.01
CA GLY A 9 -19.62 -6.12 -25.27
C GLY A 9 -18.99 -6.75 -24.03
N GLU A 10 -18.83 -8.07 -24.04
CA GLU A 10 -17.85 -8.74 -23.19
C GLU A 10 -16.47 -8.20 -23.57
N THR A 11 -15.89 -7.39 -22.69
CA THR A 11 -14.47 -7.05 -22.76
C THR A 11 -13.68 -8.33 -22.55
N ALA A 12 -13.29 -8.99 -23.64
CA ALA A 12 -12.31 -10.07 -23.61
C ALA A 12 -11.04 -9.51 -22.96
N VAL A 13 -10.58 -10.12 -21.87
CA VAL A 13 -9.23 -9.90 -21.36
C VAL A 13 -8.29 -10.33 -22.50
N PRO A 14 -7.45 -9.44 -23.06
CA PRO A 14 -6.56 -9.84 -24.12
C PRO A 14 -5.68 -10.99 -23.60
N ALA A 15 -5.67 -12.11 -24.33
CA ALA A 15 -4.86 -13.29 -24.00
C ALA A 15 -3.34 -13.01 -24.06
N SER A 16 -2.95 -11.81 -24.46
CA SER A 16 -1.59 -11.27 -24.49
C SER A 16 -1.50 -10.01 -23.64
N CYS A 17 -0.51 -9.95 -22.76
CA CYS A 17 -0.10 -8.74 -22.06
C CYS A 17 0.87 -7.92 -22.90
N ALA A 18 0.93 -6.61 -22.64
CA ALA A 18 1.84 -5.68 -23.27
C ALA A 18 2.87 -5.14 -22.26
N LYS A 19 3.98 -4.62 -22.77
CA LYS A 19 4.98 -3.92 -21.95
C LYS A 19 4.36 -2.78 -21.11
N ALA A 20 3.41 -2.06 -21.69
CA ALA A 20 2.68 -1.00 -21.00
C ALA A 20 1.91 -1.48 -19.76
N ASP A 21 1.52 -2.76 -19.70
CA ASP A 21 0.83 -3.31 -18.53
C ASP A 21 1.76 -3.40 -17.31
N PHE A 22 3.06 -3.64 -17.50
CA PHE A 22 4.03 -3.64 -16.41
C PHE A 22 4.15 -2.26 -15.77
N GLU A 23 4.29 -1.23 -16.60
CA GLU A 23 4.36 0.18 -16.16
C GLU A 23 3.05 0.60 -15.48
N SER A 24 1.90 0.23 -16.05
CA SER A 24 0.58 0.53 -15.48
C SER A 24 0.36 -0.10 -14.10
N VAL A 25 0.83 -1.33 -13.90
CA VAL A 25 0.73 -2.02 -12.60
C VAL A 25 1.60 -1.33 -11.54
N VAL A 26 2.81 -0.90 -11.91
CA VAL A 26 3.69 -0.15 -11.02
C VAL A 26 3.08 1.21 -10.64
N GLU A 27 2.57 1.95 -11.62
CA GLU A 27 1.95 3.25 -11.36
C GLU A 27 0.69 3.13 -10.49
N SER A 28 -0.15 2.12 -10.74
CA SER A 28 -1.38 1.89 -9.96
C SER A 28 -1.07 1.64 -8.48
N ALA A 29 -0.05 0.82 -8.19
CA ALA A 29 0.38 0.55 -6.83
C ALA A 29 1.04 1.77 -6.17
N ALA A 30 1.88 2.50 -6.91
CA ALA A 30 2.46 3.75 -6.43
C ALA A 30 1.38 4.79 -6.08
N GLY A 31 0.34 4.91 -6.92
CA GLY A 31 -0.85 5.70 -6.65
C GLY A 31 -1.56 5.28 -5.37
N ALA A 32 -1.85 4.00 -5.22
CA ALA A 32 -2.49 3.47 -4.00
C ALA A 32 -1.67 3.75 -2.74
N LEU A 33 -0.35 3.62 -2.78
CA LEU A 33 0.54 3.95 -1.66
C LEU A 33 0.57 5.45 -1.36
N ARG A 34 0.57 6.31 -2.38
CA ARG A 34 0.47 7.77 -2.21
C ARG A 34 -0.83 8.14 -1.53
N ASP A 35 -1.96 7.60 -1.98
CA ASP A 35 -3.28 7.86 -1.40
C ASP A 35 -3.41 7.31 0.04
N LEU A 36 -2.89 6.12 0.29
CA LEU A 36 -2.84 5.53 1.64
C LEU A 36 -2.07 6.43 2.60
N ASN A 37 -0.87 6.88 2.21
CA ASN A 37 -0.06 7.79 3.00
C ASN A 37 -0.72 9.16 3.18
N GLY A 38 -1.30 9.72 2.11
CA GLY A 38 -1.96 11.02 2.12
C GLY A 38 -3.16 11.07 3.05
N ARG A 39 -3.91 9.97 3.16
CA ARG A 39 -5.03 9.84 4.11
C ARG A 39 -4.56 9.60 5.53
N ASN A 40 -3.64 8.65 5.72
CA ASN A 40 -3.35 8.12 7.05
C ASN A 40 -2.39 8.99 7.87
N LYS A 41 -1.38 9.61 7.24
CA LYS A 41 -0.41 10.47 7.95
C LYS A 41 -1.07 11.60 8.73
N PRO A 42 -1.90 12.48 8.12
CA PRO A 42 -2.52 13.57 8.87
C PRO A 42 -3.49 13.07 9.94
N ALA A 43 -4.28 12.03 9.63
CA ALA A 43 -5.21 11.45 10.60
C ALA A 43 -4.48 10.86 11.83
N PHE A 44 -3.35 10.19 11.60
CA PHE A 44 -2.54 9.63 12.67
C PHE A 44 -1.84 10.71 13.50
N GLN A 45 -1.32 11.76 12.85
CA GLN A 45 -0.72 12.91 13.53
C GLN A 45 -1.73 13.62 14.46
N GLU A 46 -2.99 13.74 14.03
CA GLU A 46 -4.04 14.34 14.85
C GLU A 46 -4.36 13.50 16.09
N LYS A 47 -4.42 12.17 15.94
CA LYS A 47 -4.60 11.26 17.09
C LYS A 47 -3.42 11.37 18.07
N LEU A 48 -2.19 11.48 17.59
CA LEU A 48 -1.01 11.71 18.44
C LEU A 48 -1.11 13.03 19.21
N ARG A 49 -1.57 14.11 18.58
CA ARG A 49 -1.83 15.38 19.28
C ARG A 49 -2.94 15.24 20.31
N THR A 50 -4.00 14.50 20.00
CA THR A 50 -5.10 14.23 20.94
C THR A 50 -4.59 13.46 22.17
N LEU A 51 -3.79 12.41 21.95
CA LEU A 51 -3.19 11.62 23.02
C LEU A 51 -2.25 12.48 23.89
N LYS A 52 -1.43 13.32 23.27
CA LYS A 52 -0.56 14.27 23.98
C LYS A 52 -1.36 15.14 24.95
N THR A 53 -2.45 15.74 24.48
CA THR A 53 -3.33 16.57 25.32
C THR A 53 -3.95 15.76 26.44
N LYS A 54 -4.48 14.56 26.14
CA LYS A 54 -5.09 13.67 27.13
C LYS A 54 -4.12 13.27 28.25
N ARG A 55 -2.85 13.04 27.91
CA ARG A 55 -1.80 12.64 28.86
C ARG A 55 -1.08 13.82 29.52
N GLY A 56 -1.41 15.06 29.14
CA GLY A 56 -0.75 16.26 29.68
C GLY A 56 0.75 16.33 29.35
N TRP A 57 1.20 15.66 28.27
CA TRP A 57 2.62 15.60 27.93
C TRP A 57 3.15 16.96 27.44
N THR A 58 4.34 17.32 27.92
CA THR A 58 5.13 18.41 27.34
C THR A 58 5.58 18.08 25.92
N HIS A 59 6.17 19.05 25.21
CA HIS A 59 6.74 18.77 23.89
C HIS A 59 7.86 17.71 23.95
N ASP A 60 8.78 17.82 24.91
CA ASP A 60 9.90 16.88 25.04
C ASP A 60 9.46 15.47 25.43
N GLN A 61 8.44 15.36 26.31
CA GLN A 61 7.82 14.09 26.62
C GLN A 61 7.16 13.51 25.38
N PHE A 62 6.39 14.31 24.63
CA PHE A 62 5.74 13.85 23.41
C PHE A 62 6.73 13.23 22.41
N LEU A 63 7.92 13.81 22.21
CA LEU A 63 8.92 13.25 21.30
C LEU A 63 9.42 11.86 21.74
N LYS A 64 9.49 11.61 23.05
CA LYS A 64 9.92 10.31 23.61
C LYS A 64 8.77 9.30 23.63
N GLU A 65 7.62 9.72 24.14
CA GLU A 65 6.45 8.87 24.36
C GLU A 65 5.72 8.54 23.06
N ALA A 66 5.81 9.38 22.02
CA ALA A 66 5.20 9.08 20.72
C ALA A 66 6.00 8.05 19.90
N ALA A 67 7.29 7.86 20.18
CA ALA A 67 8.16 7.02 19.36
C ALA A 67 7.66 5.56 19.23
N PRO A 68 7.20 4.89 20.31
CA PRO A 68 6.67 3.53 20.23
C PRO A 68 5.41 3.35 19.36
N TYR A 69 4.69 4.42 19.03
CA TYR A 69 3.50 4.35 18.17
C TYR A 69 3.84 4.35 16.68
N VAL A 70 5.07 4.71 16.32
CA VAL A 70 5.57 4.72 14.93
C VAL A 70 6.79 3.84 14.73
N ARG A 71 7.35 3.29 15.81
CA ARG A 71 8.52 2.41 15.79
C ARG A 71 8.44 1.41 16.93
N ASP A 72 8.28 0.14 16.57
CA ASP A 72 8.44 -1.01 17.45
C ASP A 72 8.89 -2.22 16.61
N GLU A 73 9.06 -3.38 17.24
CA GLU A 73 9.49 -4.59 16.57
C GLU A 73 8.52 -5.05 15.46
N LYS A 74 7.21 -4.91 15.66
CA LYS A 74 6.21 -5.30 14.66
C LYS A 74 6.21 -4.34 13.47
N ILE A 75 6.36 -3.03 13.72
CA ILE A 75 6.54 -2.01 12.69
C ILE A 75 7.83 -2.27 11.90
N ALA A 76 8.91 -2.66 12.57
CA ALA A 76 10.16 -3.01 11.90
C ALA A 76 9.99 -4.22 10.95
N VAL A 77 9.19 -5.22 11.33
CA VAL A 77 8.84 -6.34 10.43
C VAL A 77 8.06 -5.87 9.20
N TYR A 78 7.08 -4.99 9.37
CA TYR A 78 6.37 -4.40 8.23
C TYR A 78 7.31 -3.60 7.33
N ASP A 79 8.23 -2.82 7.90
CA ASP A 79 9.22 -2.03 7.15
C ASP A 79 10.17 -2.94 6.34
N GLN A 80 10.72 -3.98 6.97
CA GLN A 80 11.56 -4.95 6.28
C GLN A 80 10.80 -5.65 5.14
N THR A 81 9.56 -6.09 5.41
CA THR A 81 8.72 -6.76 4.39
C THR A 81 8.46 -5.83 3.21
N THR A 82 8.20 -4.56 3.48
CA THR A 82 8.02 -3.54 2.44
C THR A 82 9.28 -3.35 1.60
N ASP A 83 10.46 -3.26 2.22
CA ASP A 83 11.73 -3.12 1.51
C ASP A 83 12.02 -4.34 0.61
N GLU A 84 11.76 -5.56 1.11
CA GLU A 84 11.89 -6.79 0.34
C GLU A 84 10.93 -6.82 -0.87
N LEU A 85 9.68 -6.41 -0.67
CA LEU A 85 8.68 -6.32 -1.73
C LEU A 85 9.07 -5.29 -2.79
N LEU A 86 9.50 -4.10 -2.38
CA LEU A 86 9.95 -3.04 -3.29
C LEU A 86 11.15 -3.48 -4.14
N SER A 87 12.12 -4.16 -3.53
CA SER A 87 13.27 -4.73 -4.24
C SER A 87 12.83 -5.74 -5.31
N ALA A 88 11.96 -6.68 -4.94
CA ALA A 88 11.45 -7.68 -5.88
C ALA A 88 10.59 -7.06 -7.00
N ILE A 89 9.73 -6.10 -6.66
CA ILE A 89 8.92 -5.33 -7.63
C ILE A 89 9.80 -4.62 -8.64
N SER A 90 10.86 -3.94 -8.18
CA SER A 90 11.80 -3.22 -9.05
C SER A 90 12.44 -4.17 -10.06
N LYS A 91 12.92 -5.32 -9.58
CA LYS A 91 13.49 -6.37 -10.42
C LYS A 91 12.50 -6.89 -11.46
N LEU A 92 11.31 -7.30 -11.04
CA LEU A 92 10.27 -7.83 -11.96
C LEU A 92 9.81 -6.79 -12.99
N GLY A 93 9.64 -5.53 -12.56
CA GLY A 93 9.27 -4.44 -13.46
C GLY A 93 10.33 -4.19 -14.52
N GLN A 94 11.62 -4.21 -14.14
CA GLN A 94 12.74 -4.07 -15.07
C GLN A 94 12.84 -5.26 -16.03
N GLU A 95 12.72 -6.49 -15.54
CA GLU A 95 12.74 -7.71 -16.36
C GLU A 95 11.61 -7.69 -17.38
N GLY A 96 10.39 -7.36 -16.98
CA GLY A 96 9.23 -7.24 -17.87
C GLY A 96 9.36 -6.12 -18.90
N ALA A 97 9.92 -4.98 -18.52
CA ALA A 97 10.11 -3.84 -19.41
C ALA A 97 11.24 -4.05 -20.44
N THR A 98 12.21 -4.93 -20.15
CA THR A 98 13.37 -5.19 -21.01
C THR A 98 13.26 -6.47 -21.84
N ALA A 99 12.28 -7.33 -21.53
CA ALA A 99 12.02 -8.54 -22.29
C ALA A 99 11.65 -8.24 -23.76
N ALA A 100 12.24 -9.00 -24.69
CA ALA A 100 11.93 -8.90 -26.12
C ALA A 100 10.48 -9.29 -26.44
N THR A 101 9.92 -10.20 -25.64
CA THR A 101 8.52 -10.65 -25.70
C THR A 101 7.91 -10.54 -24.31
N PRO A 102 6.74 -9.88 -24.14
CA PRO A 102 6.08 -9.78 -22.85
C PRO A 102 5.78 -11.16 -22.23
N ASP A 103 6.17 -11.34 -20.97
CA ASP A 103 5.86 -12.54 -20.19
C ASP A 103 4.68 -12.26 -19.24
N CYS A 104 3.52 -12.82 -19.55
CA CYS A 104 2.30 -12.55 -18.79
C CYS A 104 2.28 -13.26 -17.43
N ALA A 105 3.08 -14.31 -17.24
CA ALA A 105 3.27 -14.91 -15.92
C ALA A 105 4.06 -13.94 -15.02
N LEU A 106 5.11 -13.30 -15.55
CA LEU A 106 5.87 -12.28 -14.85
C LEU A 106 5.00 -11.07 -14.48
N LEU A 107 4.12 -10.63 -15.38
CA LEU A 107 3.17 -9.56 -15.10
C LEU A 107 2.18 -9.94 -13.98
N LEU A 108 1.71 -11.19 -13.96
CA LEU A 108 0.82 -11.68 -12.90
C LEU A 108 1.55 -11.69 -11.55
N GLU A 109 2.81 -12.11 -11.52
CA GLU A 109 3.64 -12.06 -10.31
C GLU A 109 3.86 -10.62 -9.84
N LEU A 110 4.18 -9.69 -10.75
CA LEU A 110 4.31 -8.27 -10.43
C LEU A 110 3.03 -7.72 -9.79
N ARG A 111 1.86 -8.02 -10.37
CA ARG A 111 0.55 -7.63 -9.82
C ARG A 111 0.32 -8.20 -8.42
N ALA A 112 0.67 -9.47 -8.21
CA ALA A 112 0.54 -10.11 -6.90
C ALA A 112 1.43 -9.41 -5.86
N ARG A 113 2.70 -9.14 -6.18
CA ARG A 113 3.62 -8.46 -5.24
C ARG A 113 3.19 -7.03 -4.94
N MET A 114 2.68 -6.30 -5.92
CA MET A 114 2.10 -4.97 -5.69
C MET A 114 0.91 -5.01 -4.74
N THR A 115 0.03 -6.00 -4.90
CA THR A 115 -1.12 -6.20 -4.02
C THR A 115 -0.66 -6.48 -2.59
N ILE A 116 0.33 -7.36 -2.43
CA ILE A 116 0.92 -7.66 -1.12
C ILE A 116 1.54 -6.40 -0.51
N LEU A 117 2.27 -5.59 -1.27
CA LEU A 117 2.86 -4.33 -0.78
C LEU A 117 1.82 -3.36 -0.24
N VAL A 118 0.73 -3.13 -0.98
CA VAL A 118 -0.36 -2.23 -0.54
C VAL A 118 -1.05 -2.80 0.70
N ASN A 119 -1.24 -4.12 0.78
CA ASN A 119 -1.83 -4.79 1.95
C ASN A 119 -0.92 -4.67 3.18
N THR A 120 0.37 -4.98 3.06
CA THR A 120 1.37 -4.82 4.14
C THR A 120 1.36 -3.40 4.69
N GLN A 121 1.34 -2.39 3.82
CA GLN A 121 1.28 -0.99 4.25
C GLN A 121 -0.06 -0.65 4.92
N THR A 122 -1.17 -1.22 4.45
CA THR A 122 -2.48 -1.04 5.07
C THR A 122 -2.52 -1.66 6.46
N GLU A 123 -2.03 -2.89 6.62
CA GLU A 123 -1.91 -3.57 7.92
C GLU A 123 -1.01 -2.82 8.89
N LYS A 124 0.11 -2.28 8.42
CA LYS A 124 0.98 -1.41 9.23
C LYS A 124 0.21 -0.20 9.76
N TRP A 125 -0.54 0.48 8.90
CA TRP A 125 -1.37 1.61 9.32
C TRP A 125 -2.43 1.21 10.33
N THR A 126 -3.17 0.13 10.06
CA THR A 126 -4.18 -0.42 10.99
C THR A 126 -3.57 -0.69 12.35
N TYR A 127 -2.44 -1.38 12.40
CA TYR A 127 -1.73 -1.65 13.65
C TYR A 127 -1.36 -0.37 14.40
N MET A 128 -0.79 0.63 13.73
CA MET A 128 -0.46 1.91 14.37
C MET A 128 -1.72 2.61 14.91
N PHE A 129 -2.82 2.63 14.15
CA PHE A 129 -4.09 3.20 14.59
C PHE A 129 -4.68 2.50 15.80
N GLU A 130 -4.70 1.16 15.81
CA GLU A 130 -5.19 0.37 16.94
C GLU A 130 -4.42 0.65 18.23
N LYS A 131 -3.09 0.81 18.14
CA LYS A 131 -2.26 1.17 19.30
C LYS A 131 -2.68 2.50 19.91
N ILE A 132 -2.84 3.53 19.09
CA ILE A 132 -3.18 4.86 19.61
C ILE A 132 -4.63 4.95 20.08
N GLU A 133 -5.56 4.29 19.39
CA GLU A 133 -6.97 4.25 19.78
C GLU A 133 -7.16 3.55 21.13
N THR A 134 -6.44 2.45 21.35
CA THR A 134 -6.41 1.76 22.65
C THR A 134 -6.00 2.72 23.77
N GLU A 135 -4.98 3.55 23.56
CA GLU A 135 -4.50 4.50 24.57
C GLU A 135 -5.38 5.74 24.73
N LEU A 136 -6.18 6.05 23.71
CA LEU A 136 -7.19 7.11 23.76
C LEU A 136 -8.47 6.67 24.46
N TRP A 137 -8.78 5.37 24.51
CA TRP A 137 -9.94 4.84 25.25
C TRP A 137 -9.67 4.57 26.74
N LYS A 138 -8.42 4.35 27.12
CA LYS A 138 -7.98 4.29 28.53
C LYS A 138 -8.11 5.65 29.20
#